data_AF-A0A7S0YB96-F1
#
_entry.id   AF-A0A7S0YB96-F1
#
_cell.length_a   1.000
_cell.length_b   1.000
_cell.length_c   1.000
_cell.angle_alpha   90.00
_cell.angle_beta   90.00
_cell.angle_gamma   90.00
#
_symmetry.space_group_name_H-M   'P 1'
#
loop_
_entity.id
_entity.type
_entity.pdbx_description
1 polymer ?
#
loop_
_entity_poly.entity_id
_entity_poly.type
_entity_poly.pdbx_seq_one_letter_code
_entity_poly.pdbx_strand_id
1 'polypeptide(L)'
;GEGKGSGVGGGRRTKERETQNSNPKDDTTSSSPSSSPSRSSTSVKTPIPCILCRTPTSVVLRPNLDDCPALLRHRATHFEVYGKCFGAGVSLSMTKTSTSYPGTGAFIPLSDSVEISGLQRNDTYVFAVALYDSRVGKYLYGNGSYCKSDDPASSAQPSVLGRHTPEVMMALPLPILYCWTHLALQACRHQQWHVAKRAVSVLMAHFISQKVAAPLWQANPADELSLH
;
A
#
# COMPACT_ATOMS: atom_id res chain seq x y z
N GLY A 1 -31.72 -44.96 53.63
CA GLY A 1 -32.75 -45.02 52.58
C GLY A 1 -32.21 -45.95 51.51
N GLU A 2 -32.79 -47.13 51.34
CA GLU A 2 -33.98 -47.34 50.49
C GLU A 2 -33.71 -46.83 49.06
N GLY A 3 -33.66 -47.62 48.00
CA GLY A 3 -34.00 -49.02 47.79
C GLY A 3 -34.62 -49.17 46.40
N LYS A 4 -34.17 -50.19 45.64
CA LYS A 4 -34.86 -50.85 44.49
C LYS A 4 -35.01 -49.99 43.22
N GLY A 5 -34.89 -50.48 41.99
CA GLY A 5 -34.81 -51.85 41.47
C GLY A 5 -35.67 -51.95 40.19
N SER A 6 -35.13 -52.60 39.16
CA SER A 6 -35.81 -53.25 38.02
C SER A 6 -36.59 -52.44 36.97
N GLY A 7 -36.15 -52.55 35.72
CA GLY A 7 -36.68 -53.62 34.85
C GLY A 7 -37.52 -53.23 33.63
N VAL A 8 -36.94 -53.51 32.45
CA VAL A 8 -37.53 -54.21 31.27
C VAL A 8 -38.77 -53.61 30.57
N GLY A 9 -38.67 -53.47 29.24
CA GLY A 9 -39.85 -53.53 28.36
C GLY A 9 -39.60 -53.00 26.95
N GLY A 10 -39.44 -53.91 25.98
CA GLY A 10 -39.13 -53.61 24.59
C GLY A 10 -40.31 -53.17 23.72
N GLY A 11 -40.02 -52.90 22.44
CA GLY A 11 -41.04 -52.66 21.42
C GLY A 11 -40.47 -52.22 20.07
N ARG A 12 -40.07 -53.18 19.24
CA ARG A 12 -39.83 -53.04 17.80
C ARG A 12 -41.12 -52.66 17.07
N ARG A 13 -41.08 -51.78 16.06
CA ARG A 13 -41.62 -52.08 14.72
C ARG A 13 -41.18 -51.11 13.63
N THR A 14 -40.65 -51.73 12.58
CA THR A 14 -40.32 -51.27 11.22
C THR A 14 -41.56 -51.05 10.34
N LYS A 15 -41.42 -50.16 9.32
CA LYS A 15 -41.81 -50.31 7.88
C LYS A 15 -41.72 -48.92 7.21
N GLU A 16 -40.84 -48.68 6.23
CA GLU A 16 -41.04 -48.92 4.77
C GLU A 16 -42.43 -48.43 4.31
N ARG A 17 -42.63 -47.61 3.26
CA ARG A 17 -42.10 -47.74 1.89
C ARG A 17 -42.51 -46.52 1.03
N GLU A 18 -41.78 -46.34 -0.07
CA GLU A 18 -41.97 -45.44 -1.22
C GLU A 18 -43.40 -45.36 -1.78
N THR A 19 -43.78 -44.24 -2.42
CA THR A 19 -43.82 -44.10 -3.90
C THR A 19 -44.02 -42.66 -4.38
N GLN A 20 -43.32 -42.35 -5.47
CA GLN A 20 -43.46 -41.19 -6.37
C GLN A 20 -44.83 -41.17 -7.07
N ASN A 21 -45.33 -39.98 -7.48
CA ASN A 21 -45.70 -39.80 -8.89
C ASN A 21 -45.87 -38.33 -9.34
N SER A 22 -45.48 -38.12 -10.60
CA SER A 22 -45.53 -36.98 -11.54
C SER A 22 -46.89 -36.24 -11.67
N ASN A 23 -47.06 -35.03 -12.24
CA ASN A 23 -46.66 -34.54 -13.58
C ASN A 23 -47.00 -33.01 -13.75
N PRO A 24 -46.72 -32.35 -14.91
CA PRO A 24 -46.43 -30.92 -15.07
C PRO A 24 -47.59 -30.08 -15.66
N LYS A 25 -47.38 -28.75 -15.80
CA LYS A 25 -47.84 -27.94 -16.95
C LYS A 25 -47.30 -26.49 -16.92
N ASP A 26 -46.86 -26.06 -18.09
CA ASP A 26 -46.46 -24.71 -18.47
C ASP A 26 -47.61 -23.70 -18.36
N ASP A 27 -47.30 -22.44 -18.05
CA ASP A 27 -47.97 -21.32 -18.69
C ASP A 27 -47.09 -20.06 -18.70
N THR A 28 -47.05 -19.44 -19.87
CA THR A 28 -46.27 -18.27 -20.24
C THR A 28 -47.02 -17.00 -19.80
N THR A 29 -46.39 -16.11 -19.04
CA THR A 29 -46.79 -14.70 -19.03
C THR A 29 -45.58 -13.80 -18.83
N SER A 30 -45.28 -13.06 -19.89
CA SER A 30 -44.27 -12.02 -19.99
C SER A 30 -44.50 -10.90 -18.98
N SER A 31 -43.58 -10.77 -18.02
CA SER A 31 -43.39 -9.53 -17.27
C SER A 31 -41.94 -9.09 -17.41
N SER A 32 -41.75 -8.04 -18.20
CA SER A 32 -40.49 -7.36 -18.42
C SER A 32 -39.94 -6.84 -17.09
N PRO A 33 -38.71 -7.19 -16.68
CA PRO A 33 -38.07 -6.45 -15.61
C PRO A 33 -37.55 -5.14 -16.21
N SER A 34 -38.17 -4.03 -15.82
CA SER A 34 -37.62 -2.69 -15.99
C SER A 34 -36.27 -2.62 -15.26
N SER A 35 -35.19 -2.86 -16.00
CA SER A 35 -33.83 -2.63 -15.55
C SER A 35 -33.60 -1.14 -15.42
N SER A 36 -33.99 -0.61 -14.27
CA SER A 36 -33.43 0.63 -13.76
C SER A 36 -31.90 0.44 -13.74
N PRO A 37 -31.09 1.28 -14.39
CA PRO A 37 -29.64 1.16 -14.27
C PRO A 37 -29.31 1.46 -12.81
N SER A 38 -28.99 0.40 -12.05
CA SER A 38 -28.32 0.53 -10.77
C SER A 38 -27.05 1.32 -11.06
N ARG A 39 -27.04 2.59 -10.63
CA ARG A 39 -25.83 3.39 -10.58
C ARG A 39 -24.87 2.59 -9.71
N SER A 40 -23.95 1.86 -10.33
CA SER A 40 -22.76 1.37 -9.67
C SER A 40 -22.10 2.62 -9.10
N SER A 41 -22.21 2.77 -7.79
CA SER A 41 -21.48 3.77 -7.03
C SER A 41 -20.01 3.43 -7.22
N THR A 42 -19.40 4.00 -8.25
CA THR A 42 -17.96 4.08 -8.37
C THR A 42 -17.51 4.85 -7.15
N SER A 43 -17.16 4.12 -6.09
CA SER A 43 -16.61 4.70 -4.89
C SER A 43 -15.29 5.31 -5.31
N VAL A 44 -15.31 6.62 -5.55
CA VAL A 44 -14.10 7.38 -5.77
C VAL A 44 -13.34 7.26 -4.46
N LYS A 45 -12.18 6.60 -4.55
CA LYS A 45 -11.29 6.31 -3.44
C LYS A 45 -10.28 7.44 -3.37
N THR A 46 -9.99 7.92 -2.16
CA THR A 46 -8.94 8.90 -1.85
C THR A 46 -7.61 8.57 -2.57
N PRO A 47 -6.80 9.61 -2.87
CA PRO A 47 -5.73 9.52 -3.86
C PRO A 47 -4.63 8.57 -3.39
N ILE A 48 -4.03 7.86 -4.34
CA ILE A 48 -2.83 7.08 -4.08
C ILE A 48 -1.66 8.06 -3.92
N PRO A 49 -0.75 7.88 -2.95
CA PRO A 49 0.45 8.71 -2.87
C PRO A 49 1.35 8.48 -4.10
N CYS A 50 1.83 9.56 -4.70
CA CYS A 50 2.89 9.52 -5.71
C CYS A 50 4.26 9.51 -5.03
N ILE A 51 5.13 8.59 -5.44
CA ILE A 51 6.52 8.52 -4.97
C ILE A 51 7.36 9.41 -5.88
N LEU A 52 7.90 10.49 -5.32
CA LEU A 52 8.75 11.44 -6.05
C LEU A 52 10.21 11.00 -6.05
N CYS A 53 10.68 10.51 -4.90
CA CYS A 53 12.06 10.06 -4.71
C CYS A 53 12.11 8.92 -3.69
N ARG A 54 13.08 8.03 -3.84
CA ARG A 54 13.32 6.92 -2.90
C ARG A 54 14.83 6.71 -2.71
N THR A 55 15.24 6.64 -1.47
CA THR A 55 16.57 6.17 -1.05
C THR A 55 16.42 4.83 -0.32
N PRO A 56 17.50 4.16 0.11
CA PRO A 56 17.39 2.93 0.89
C PRO A 56 16.79 3.14 2.29
N THR A 57 16.68 4.38 2.78
CA THR A 57 16.26 4.70 4.15
C THR A 57 15.20 5.79 4.24
N SER A 58 14.81 6.39 3.11
CA SER A 58 13.79 7.42 3.05
C SER A 58 13.00 7.40 1.74
N VAL A 59 11.76 7.89 1.78
CA VAL A 59 10.90 8.07 0.62
C VAL A 59 10.25 9.45 0.66
N VAL A 60 10.18 10.11 -0.48
CA VAL A 60 9.50 11.40 -0.63
C VAL A 60 8.19 11.18 -1.36
N LEU A 61 7.09 11.61 -0.74
CA LEU A 61 5.74 11.36 -1.19
C LEU A 61 4.95 12.67 -1.35
N ARG A 62 4.00 12.66 -2.29
CA ARG A 62 2.97 13.68 -2.45
C ARG A 62 1.63 13.03 -2.81
N PRO A 63 0.47 13.55 -2.40
CA PRO A 63 -0.82 13.01 -2.83
C PRO A 63 -0.98 13.15 -4.36
N ASN A 64 -1.38 12.08 -5.06
CA ASN A 64 -1.71 12.18 -6.48
C ASN A 64 -3.13 12.73 -6.67
N LEU A 65 -3.25 14.06 -6.81
CA LEU A 65 -4.55 14.73 -6.91
C LEU A 65 -5.24 14.52 -8.27
N ASP A 66 -4.48 14.17 -9.32
CA ASP A 66 -5.00 13.95 -10.66
C ASP A 66 -5.97 12.76 -10.70
N ASP A 67 -5.74 11.76 -9.83
CA ASP A 67 -6.60 10.58 -9.71
C ASP A 67 -7.96 10.91 -9.08
N CYS A 68 -8.13 12.08 -8.45
CA CYS A 68 -9.30 12.44 -7.66
C CYS A 68 -9.66 13.93 -7.78
N PRO A 69 -10.13 14.41 -8.95
CA PRO A 69 -10.48 15.82 -9.15
C PRO A 69 -11.66 16.28 -8.27
N ALA A 70 -12.49 15.36 -7.80
CA ALA A 70 -13.56 15.67 -6.83
C ALA A 70 -12.99 16.22 -5.51
N LEU A 71 -11.85 15.71 -5.04
CA LEU A 71 -11.26 16.14 -3.76
C LEU A 71 -10.67 17.55 -3.84
N LEU A 72 -10.23 17.98 -5.02
CA LEU A 72 -9.87 19.37 -5.29
C LEU A 72 -11.09 20.30 -5.19
N ARG A 73 -12.27 19.85 -5.62
CA ARG A 73 -13.53 20.61 -5.48
C ARG A 73 -13.93 20.78 -4.01
N HIS A 74 -13.60 19.79 -3.17
CA HIS A 74 -13.88 19.80 -1.74
C HIS A 74 -12.81 20.53 -0.89
N ARG A 75 -11.93 21.31 -1.53
CA ARG A 75 -10.97 22.23 -0.88
C ARG A 75 -10.13 21.59 0.23
N ALA A 76 -9.70 20.33 0.03
CA ALA A 76 -8.64 19.76 0.87
C ALA A 76 -7.47 20.76 0.96
N THR A 77 -7.03 21.05 2.18
CA THR A 77 -5.97 22.04 2.43
C THR A 77 -4.67 21.39 2.86
N HIS A 78 -4.79 20.28 3.58
CA HIS A 78 -3.67 19.57 4.16
C HIS A 78 -3.84 18.06 3.95
N PHE A 79 -2.75 17.35 4.11
CA PHE A 79 -2.73 15.90 4.10
C PHE A 79 -1.80 15.36 5.17
N GLU A 80 -2.05 14.12 5.55
CA GLU A 80 -1.18 13.34 6.42
C GLU A 80 -0.87 12.01 5.73
N VAL A 81 0.35 11.50 5.96
CA VAL A 81 0.78 10.22 5.41
C VAL A 81 0.95 9.20 6.52
N TYR A 82 0.46 7.99 6.25
CA TYR A 82 0.55 6.85 7.13
C TYR A 82 1.33 5.76 6.41
N GLY A 83 2.27 5.13 7.11
CA GLY A 83 3.17 4.14 6.53
C GLY A 83 3.47 3.00 7.50
N LYS A 84 3.57 1.79 6.97
CA LYS A 84 3.99 0.61 7.75
C LYS A 84 4.81 -0.35 6.90
N CYS A 85 5.59 -1.20 7.59
CA CYS A 85 6.25 -2.33 6.94
C CYS A 85 5.21 -3.32 6.37
N PHE A 86 5.43 -3.76 5.15
CA PHE A 86 4.60 -4.72 4.45
C PHE A 86 4.68 -6.09 5.15
N GLY A 87 3.55 -6.79 5.23
CA GLY A 87 3.46 -8.06 5.96
C GLY A 87 3.21 -7.95 7.46
N ALA A 88 3.26 -6.75 8.07
CA ALA A 88 3.00 -6.54 9.50
C ALA A 88 1.50 -6.57 9.91
N GLY A 89 0.71 -7.53 9.41
CA GLY A 89 -0.70 -7.73 9.76
C GLY A 89 -1.72 -6.84 9.02
N VAL A 90 -2.97 -6.80 9.53
CA VAL A 90 -4.20 -6.23 8.92
C VAL A 90 -4.02 -4.81 8.37
N SER A 91 -4.77 -4.48 7.30
CA SER A 91 -4.83 -3.21 6.55
C SER A 91 -4.33 -1.95 7.27
N LEU A 92 -3.64 -1.07 6.52
CA LEU A 92 -3.23 0.27 6.98
C LEU A 92 -4.40 1.01 7.66
N SER A 93 -4.16 1.53 8.87
CA SER A 93 -5.14 2.23 9.70
C SER A 93 -4.49 3.44 10.39
N MET A 94 -5.28 4.41 10.87
CA MET A 94 -4.79 5.60 11.59
C MET A 94 -4.37 5.23 13.02
N THR A 95 -3.46 4.27 13.16
CA THR A 95 -2.96 3.76 14.44
C THR A 95 -1.54 4.27 14.69
N LYS A 96 -1.11 4.30 15.96
CA LYS A 96 0.25 4.65 16.38
C LYS A 96 1.35 3.86 15.65
N THR A 97 1.06 2.63 15.21
CA THR A 97 1.98 1.80 14.44
C THR A 97 2.24 2.35 13.03
N SER A 98 1.24 2.99 12.42
CA SER A 98 1.33 3.56 11.07
C SER A 98 1.87 5.01 11.06
N THR A 99 2.20 5.54 12.25
CA THR A 99 2.82 6.84 12.49
C THR A 99 4.20 6.70 13.16
N SER A 100 4.79 5.51 13.08
CA SER A 100 6.05 5.17 13.77
C SER A 100 7.29 5.75 13.09
N TYR A 101 7.20 6.14 11.81
CA TYR A 101 8.33 6.67 11.05
C TYR A 101 8.33 8.20 11.04
N PRO A 102 9.49 8.87 11.23
CA PRO A 102 9.59 10.31 11.07
C PRO A 102 9.02 10.77 9.72
N GLY A 103 8.14 11.77 9.74
CA GLY A 103 7.40 12.26 8.56
C GLY A 103 6.00 11.65 8.38
N THR A 104 5.71 10.50 9.00
CA THR A 104 4.33 9.98 9.05
C THR A 104 3.51 10.69 10.13
N GLY A 105 2.20 10.83 9.91
CA GLY A 105 1.29 11.60 10.79
C GLY A 105 1.57 13.10 10.83
N ALA A 106 2.51 13.60 10.02
CA ALA A 106 2.78 15.02 9.91
C ALA A 106 1.68 15.70 9.07
N PHE A 107 1.18 16.83 9.57
CA PHE A 107 0.15 17.62 8.93
C PHE A 107 0.76 18.61 7.94
N ILE A 108 0.61 18.34 6.64
CA ILE A 108 1.39 18.99 5.58
C ILE A 108 0.47 19.69 4.58
N PRO A 109 0.79 20.92 4.14
CA PRO A 109 0.04 21.61 3.10
C PRO A 109 0.01 20.81 1.79
N LEU A 110 -1.13 20.82 1.09
CA LEU A 110 -1.30 20.03 -0.13
C LEU A 110 -0.34 20.36 -1.28
N SER A 111 0.27 21.54 -1.27
CA SER A 111 1.31 21.97 -2.23
C SER A 111 2.64 21.24 -2.05
N ASP A 112 2.90 20.74 -0.85
CA ASP A 112 4.23 20.33 -0.45
C ASP A 112 4.41 18.82 -0.62
N SER A 113 5.61 18.34 -0.32
CA SER A 113 5.94 16.91 -0.28
C SER A 113 6.43 16.55 1.11
N VAL A 114 6.21 15.30 1.50
CA VAL A 114 6.71 14.77 2.76
C VAL A 114 7.86 13.83 2.53
N GLU A 115 8.92 13.97 3.31
CA GLU A 115 9.95 12.94 3.42
C GLU A 115 9.65 12.05 4.63
N ILE A 116 9.49 10.76 4.38
CA ILE A 116 9.44 9.73 5.42
C ILE A 116 10.82 9.12 5.52
N SER A 117 11.46 9.23 6.68
CA SER A 117 12.83 8.76 6.93
C SER A 117 12.88 7.68 8.01
N GLY A 118 14.06 7.10 8.24
CA GLY A 118 14.24 6.03 9.23
C GLY A 118 13.68 4.67 8.80
N LEU A 119 13.45 4.48 7.50
CA LEU A 119 13.02 3.21 6.93
C LEU A 119 14.20 2.24 6.90
N GLN A 120 13.93 0.95 7.11
CA GLN A 120 14.95 -0.10 7.09
C GLN A 120 15.28 -0.47 5.65
N ARG A 121 16.58 -0.71 5.40
CA ARG A 121 17.08 -1.10 4.08
C ARG A 121 16.59 -2.50 3.74
N ASN A 122 16.26 -2.72 2.47
CA ASN A 122 15.78 -3.99 1.92
C ASN A 122 14.43 -4.48 2.49
N ASP A 123 13.77 -3.68 3.31
CA ASP A 123 12.40 -3.94 3.76
C ASP A 123 11.39 -3.32 2.78
N THR A 124 10.18 -3.89 2.76
CA THR A 124 9.09 -3.42 1.90
C THR A 124 8.07 -2.66 2.73
N TYR A 125 7.55 -1.55 2.20
CA TYR A 125 6.62 -0.68 2.89
C TYR A 125 5.40 -0.36 2.04
N VAL A 126 4.31 0.00 2.71
CA VAL A 126 3.09 0.52 2.08
C VAL A 126 2.70 1.84 2.72
N PHE A 127 2.32 2.81 1.89
CA PHE A 127 1.96 4.16 2.33
C PHE A 127 0.56 4.53 1.86
N ALA A 128 -0.19 5.25 2.69
CA ALA A 128 -1.49 5.80 2.35
C ALA A 128 -1.60 7.24 2.83
N VAL A 129 -2.43 8.02 2.15
CA VAL A 129 -2.69 9.43 2.49
C VAL A 129 -4.10 9.58 3.05
N ALA A 130 -4.23 10.42 4.06
CA ALA A 130 -5.49 11.00 4.51
C ALA A 130 -5.52 12.49 4.14
N LEU A 131 -6.66 12.97 3.65
CA LEU A 131 -6.85 14.38 3.29
C LEU A 131 -7.67 15.09 4.36
N TYR A 132 -7.34 16.35 4.62
CA TYR A 132 -7.98 17.16 5.66
C TYR A 132 -8.40 18.54 5.13
N ASP A 133 -9.64 18.92 5.44
CA ASP A 133 -10.11 20.29 5.25
C ASP A 133 -9.99 21.06 6.56
N SER A 134 -9.05 22.01 6.61
CA SER A 134 -8.84 22.89 7.76
C SER A 134 -9.95 23.90 7.98
N ARG A 135 -10.79 24.15 6.98
CA ARG A 135 -11.93 25.07 7.11
C ARG A 135 -13.06 24.45 7.91
N VAL A 136 -13.33 23.17 7.67
CA VAL A 136 -14.39 22.40 8.35
C VAL A 136 -13.85 21.63 9.56
N GLY A 137 -12.52 21.45 9.63
CA GLY A 137 -11.85 20.76 10.72
C GLY A 137 -12.03 19.24 10.68
N LYS A 138 -12.25 18.67 9.49
CA LYS A 138 -12.61 17.25 9.31
C LYS A 138 -11.79 16.59 8.20
N TYR A 139 -11.57 15.29 8.36
CA TYR A 139 -11.00 14.45 7.32
C TYR A 139 -12.01 14.19 6.20
N LEU A 140 -11.49 14.15 4.98
CA LEU A 140 -12.24 13.86 3.77
C LEU A 140 -12.14 12.37 3.44
N TYR A 141 -13.27 11.78 3.07
CA TYR A 141 -13.36 10.42 2.58
C TYR A 141 -13.80 10.40 1.11
N GLY A 142 -13.16 9.52 0.33
CA GLY A 142 -13.59 9.15 -1.02
C GLY A 142 -13.90 10.33 -1.95
N ASN A 143 -15.18 10.48 -2.33
CA ASN A 143 -15.72 11.54 -3.19
C ASN A 143 -15.60 12.98 -2.63
N GLY A 144 -14.89 13.18 -1.50
CA GLY A 144 -14.79 14.45 -0.79
C GLY A 144 -15.95 14.77 0.15
N SER A 145 -16.65 13.72 0.57
CA SER A 145 -17.60 13.80 1.68
C SER A 145 -16.87 13.71 3.01
N TYR A 146 -17.41 14.37 4.03
CA TYR A 146 -16.96 14.24 5.40
C TYR A 146 -17.44 12.91 6.01
N CYS A 147 -16.67 12.37 6.94
CA CYS A 147 -17.16 11.31 7.83
C CYS A 147 -18.43 11.80 8.55
N LYS A 148 -19.57 11.12 8.32
CA LYS A 148 -20.77 11.30 9.13
C LYS A 148 -20.49 10.69 10.50
N SER A 149 -20.59 11.50 11.55
CA SER A 149 -20.29 11.12 12.93
C SER A 149 -21.43 10.39 13.65
N ASP A 150 -22.57 10.13 13.00
CA ASP A 150 -23.83 10.02 13.77
C ASP A 150 -24.52 8.64 13.77
N ASP A 151 -23.93 7.58 13.21
CA ASP A 151 -24.51 6.22 13.26
C ASP A 151 -23.55 5.19 13.90
N PRO A 152 -23.71 4.86 15.21
CA PRO A 152 -22.85 3.90 15.91
C PRO A 152 -23.08 2.42 15.55
N ALA A 153 -24.08 2.10 14.70
CA ALA A 153 -24.50 0.72 14.41
C ALA A 153 -24.03 0.19 13.05
N SER A 154 -23.42 1.03 12.20
CA SER A 154 -22.83 0.59 10.93
C SER A 154 -21.39 0.13 11.18
N SER A 155 -21.20 -1.18 11.36
CA SER A 155 -19.90 -1.83 11.62
C SER A 155 -18.85 -1.67 10.51
N ALA A 156 -19.20 -1.06 9.37
CA ALA A 156 -18.26 -0.65 8.34
C ALA A 156 -17.87 0.82 8.56
N GLN A 157 -16.94 1.09 9.47
CA GLN A 157 -16.28 2.39 9.57
C GLN A 157 -15.65 2.73 8.20
N PRO A 158 -16.03 3.84 7.54
CA PRO A 158 -15.40 4.25 6.29
C PRO A 158 -13.94 4.61 6.60
N SER A 159 -13.00 3.82 6.06
CA SER A 159 -11.57 4.07 6.23
C SER A 159 -11.21 5.44 5.66
N VAL A 160 -10.91 6.39 6.54
CA VAL A 160 -10.42 7.74 6.18
C VAL A 160 -9.16 7.65 5.31
N LEU A 161 -8.35 6.61 5.48
CA LEU A 161 -7.21 6.36 4.61
C LEU A 161 -7.66 5.94 3.22
N GLY A 162 -7.02 6.53 2.22
CA GLY A 162 -7.20 6.12 0.84
C GLY A 162 -6.51 4.83 0.44
N ARG A 163 -6.50 4.64 -0.87
CA ARG A 163 -5.73 3.55 -1.46
C ARG A 163 -4.26 3.74 -1.10
N HIS A 164 -3.62 2.63 -0.75
CA HIS A 164 -2.20 2.62 -0.49
C HIS A 164 -1.41 2.50 -1.78
N THR A 165 -0.14 2.93 -1.73
CA THR A 165 0.83 2.63 -2.78
C THR A 165 0.95 1.12 -2.98
N PRO A 166 1.36 0.68 -4.17
CA PRO A 166 1.97 -0.64 -4.32
C PRO A 166 3.13 -0.82 -3.32
N GLU A 167 3.50 -2.06 -3.09
CA GLU A 167 4.64 -2.44 -2.25
C GLU A 167 5.92 -1.70 -2.67
N VAL A 168 6.48 -0.92 -1.75
CA VAL A 168 7.69 -0.12 -1.98
C VAL A 168 8.84 -0.80 -1.25
N MET A 169 9.66 -1.53 -1.99
CA MET A 169 10.91 -2.06 -1.45
C MET A 169 11.95 -0.94 -1.28
N MET A 170 12.47 -0.80 -0.06
CA MET A 170 13.54 0.13 0.32
C MET A 170 14.92 -0.45 0.00
N ALA A 171 15.03 -1.00 -1.20
CA ALA A 171 16.31 -1.35 -1.77
C ALA A 171 16.86 -0.12 -2.51
N LEU A 172 18.19 -0.08 -2.64
CA LEU A 172 18.82 0.76 -3.66
C LEU A 172 18.09 0.46 -4.98
N PRO A 173 17.47 1.47 -5.64
CA PRO A 173 17.00 1.26 -7.01
C PRO A 173 18.21 0.73 -7.76
N LEU A 174 18.09 -0.48 -8.36
CA LEU A 174 19.14 -1.27 -9.02
C LEU A 174 20.38 -0.41 -9.18
N PRO A 175 21.42 -0.60 -8.34
CA PRO A 175 22.39 0.43 -8.02
C PRO A 175 22.74 1.13 -9.31
N ILE A 176 22.57 2.45 -9.40
CA ILE A 176 22.77 3.19 -10.66
C ILE A 176 24.08 2.79 -11.37
N LEU A 177 25.06 2.35 -10.58
CA LEU A 177 26.27 1.63 -10.99
C LEU A 177 25.99 0.44 -11.92
N TYR A 178 25.11 -0.50 -11.56
CA TYR A 178 24.70 -1.61 -12.43
C TYR A 178 24.06 -1.15 -13.76
N CYS A 179 23.30 -0.04 -13.75
CA CYS A 179 22.79 0.54 -15.00
C CYS A 179 23.94 1.10 -15.85
N TRP A 180 24.88 1.82 -15.23
CA TRP A 180 26.06 2.34 -15.91
C TRP A 180 27.01 1.22 -16.38
N THR A 181 27.18 0.12 -15.64
CA THR A 181 28.00 -1.03 -16.06
C THR A 181 27.35 -1.75 -17.23
N HIS A 182 26.03 -1.92 -17.20
CA HIS A 182 25.30 -2.51 -18.32
C HIS A 182 25.40 -1.61 -19.57
N LEU A 183 25.24 -0.29 -19.43
CA LEU A 183 25.46 0.66 -20.53
C LEU A 183 26.88 0.61 -21.07
N ALA A 184 27.90 0.55 -20.22
CA ALA A 184 29.30 0.41 -20.63
C ALA A 184 29.53 -0.91 -21.39
N LEU A 185 29.00 -2.03 -20.89
CA LEU A 185 29.12 -3.34 -21.52
C LEU A 185 28.48 -3.37 -22.92
N GLN A 186 27.26 -2.83 -23.06
CA GLN A 186 26.58 -2.76 -24.35
C GLN A 186 27.29 -1.80 -25.31
N ALA A 187 27.75 -0.64 -24.84
CA ALA A 187 28.51 0.30 -25.66
C ALA A 187 29.81 -0.31 -26.20
N CYS A 188 30.53 -1.10 -25.39
CA CYS A 188 31.71 -1.84 -25.85
C CYS A 188 31.37 -2.88 -26.93
N ARG A 189 30.27 -3.63 -26.76
CA ARG A 189 29.81 -4.63 -27.76
C ARG A 189 29.45 -3.98 -29.11
N HIS A 190 28.85 -2.80 -29.07
CA HIS A 190 28.51 -2.02 -30.26
C HIS A 190 29.64 -1.09 -30.74
N GLN A 191 30.86 -1.22 -30.20
CA GLN A 191 32.03 -0.42 -30.55
C GLN A 191 31.83 1.11 -30.40
N GLN A 192 30.93 1.53 -29.52
CA GLN A 192 30.66 2.93 -29.20
C GLN A 192 31.52 3.41 -28.03
N TRP A 193 32.81 3.64 -28.32
CA TRP A 193 33.83 3.95 -27.31
C TRP A 193 33.55 5.24 -26.52
N HIS A 194 32.93 6.24 -27.14
CA HIS A 194 32.61 7.51 -26.48
C HIS A 194 31.57 7.34 -25.35
N VAL A 195 30.52 6.54 -25.59
CA VAL A 195 29.51 6.21 -24.57
C VAL A 195 30.11 5.33 -23.48
N ALA A 196 30.91 4.34 -23.86
CA ALA A 196 31.59 3.45 -22.92
C ALA A 196 32.50 4.25 -21.97
N LYS A 197 33.33 5.15 -22.50
CA LYS A 197 34.22 6.01 -21.70
C LYS A 197 33.44 6.90 -20.73
N ARG A 198 32.31 7.46 -21.18
CA ARG A 198 31.44 8.27 -20.32
C ARG A 198 30.83 7.45 -19.19
N ALA A 199 30.24 6.29 -19.49
CA ALA A 199 29.65 5.40 -18.49
C ALA A 199 30.69 4.93 -17.47
N VAL A 200 31.88 4.52 -17.92
CA VAL A 200 33.00 4.13 -17.05
C VAL A 200 33.52 5.29 -16.22
N SER A 201 33.55 6.53 -16.75
CA SER A 201 33.99 7.69 -15.96
C SER A 201 33.08 7.98 -14.76
N VAL A 202 31.76 7.81 -14.93
CA VAL A 202 30.78 7.94 -13.84
C VAL A 202 30.96 6.82 -12.83
N LEU A 203 31.17 5.57 -13.29
CA LEU A 203 31.47 4.44 -12.40
C LEU A 203 32.75 4.67 -11.59
N MET A 204 33.83 5.09 -12.23
CA MET A 204 35.12 5.31 -11.59
C MET A 204 35.06 6.38 -10.51
N ALA A 205 34.26 7.43 -10.68
CA ALA A 205 34.04 8.43 -9.64
C ALA A 205 33.39 7.86 -8.36
N HIS A 206 32.65 6.76 -8.46
CA HIS A 206 32.02 6.10 -7.32
C HIS A 206 32.88 5.01 -6.66
N PHE A 207 33.79 4.38 -7.41
CA PHE A 207 34.70 3.36 -6.88
C PHE A 207 36.03 3.93 -6.38
N ILE A 208 36.47 5.05 -6.94
CA ILE A 208 37.71 5.72 -6.54
C ILE A 208 37.33 6.83 -5.56
N SER A 209 37.34 6.49 -4.27
CA SER A 209 37.25 7.47 -3.20
C SER A 209 38.49 8.37 -3.28
N GLN A 210 38.36 9.57 -3.85
CA GLN A 210 39.43 10.57 -3.84
C GLN A 210 39.49 11.22 -2.45
N LYS A 211 39.85 10.45 -1.42
CA LYS A 211 40.33 11.05 -0.18
C LYS A 211 41.77 11.50 -0.41
N VAL A 212 41.98 12.81 -0.44
CA VAL A 212 43.32 13.38 -0.26
C VAL A 212 43.63 13.28 1.24
N ALA A 213 44.08 12.11 1.70
CA ALA A 213 44.64 11.99 3.04
C ALA A 213 45.51 10.72 3.12
N ALA A 214 46.81 10.96 3.29
CA ALA A 214 47.90 10.02 3.45
C ALA A 214 48.46 9.38 2.15
N PRO A 215 49.80 9.27 2.04
CA PRO A 215 50.45 8.58 0.93
C PRO A 215 50.05 7.09 0.89
N LEU A 216 50.10 6.50 -0.30
CA LEU A 216 49.58 5.17 -0.64
C LEU A 216 50.10 4.02 0.25
N TRP A 217 51.26 4.19 0.89
CA TRP A 217 51.83 3.22 1.83
C TRP A 217 51.20 3.25 3.23
N GLN A 218 50.41 4.28 3.52
CA GLN A 218 49.80 4.54 4.82
C GLN A 218 48.29 4.33 4.82
N ALA A 219 47.66 4.27 3.64
CA ALA A 219 46.24 3.95 3.49
C ALA A 219 46.07 2.43 3.37
N ASN A 220 45.64 1.77 4.45
CA ASN A 220 45.23 0.38 4.39
C ASN A 220 43.82 0.30 3.76
N PRO A 221 43.66 -0.33 2.58
CA PRO A 221 42.36 -0.42 1.92
C PRO A 221 41.33 -1.23 2.72
N ALA A 222 41.74 -2.00 3.73
CA ALA A 222 40.82 -2.72 4.62
C ALA A 222 40.20 -1.84 5.72
N ASP A 223 40.75 -0.66 6.00
CA ASP A 223 40.25 0.20 7.08
C ASP A 223 38.91 0.88 6.69
N GLU A 224 38.65 1.05 5.37
CA GLU A 224 37.38 1.58 4.84
C GLU A 224 36.23 0.57 4.86
N LEU A 225 36.51 -0.73 5.06
CA LEU A 225 35.50 -1.79 5.14
C LEU A 225 35.06 -2.12 6.58
N SER A 226 35.46 -1.31 7.56
CA SER A 226 34.96 -1.46 8.93
C SER A 226 33.47 -1.14 8.99
N LEU A 227 32.66 -2.20 9.07
CA LEU A 227 31.23 -2.16 9.30
C LEU A 227 30.98 -1.51 10.67
N HIS A 228 30.35 -0.33 10.68
CA HIS A 228 29.62 0.19 11.83
C HIS A 228 28.15 -0.20 11.74
#